data_AF-A0A316DXW3-F1
#
_entry.id   AF-A0A316DXW3-F1
#
_cell.length_a   1.000
_cell.length_b   1.000
_cell.length_c   1.000
_cell.angle_alpha   90.00
_cell.angle_beta   90.00
_cell.angle_gamma   90.00
#
_symmetry.space_group_name_H-M   'P 1'
#
loop_
_entity.id
_entity.type
_entity.pdbx_description
1 polymer ?
#
loop_
_entity_poly.entity_id
_entity_poly.type
_entity_poly.pdbx_seq_one_letter_code
_entity_poly.pdbx_strand_id
1 'polypeptide(L)'
;MKRLLITTVITLLLFSCKGNGQDPNNDAKNDVSNVVSTASISHNELMFNGDYEDLLTLEMASRITGFEPSKARKTHILKGMIGEILRYNWENGREKNKETITPGMKTTTISCTDLVQIKWVDTEADMESFLDFVEPDEHQELSKLKEVGESAYWNSKKNHLEVYSNGVSFTVQVAISNDGSLNKEKTIALAKLIVTEKL
;
A
#
# COMPACT_ATOMS: atom_id res chain seq x y z
N MET A 1 -8.46 -51.30 1.93
CA MET A 1 -8.25 -50.91 0.51
C MET A 1 -7.11 -49.91 0.46
N LYS A 2 -6.27 -50.02 -0.57
CA LYS A 2 -4.88 -49.53 -0.65
C LYS A 2 -4.75 -48.01 -0.56
N ARG A 3 -3.73 -47.54 0.18
CA ARG A 3 -3.21 -46.16 0.13
C ARG A 3 -2.26 -46.05 -1.07
N LEU A 4 -2.50 -45.12 -1.98
CA LEU A 4 -1.56 -44.79 -3.06
C LEU A 4 -0.75 -43.55 -2.65
N LEU A 5 0.55 -43.75 -2.46
CA LEU A 5 1.58 -42.71 -2.43
C LEU A 5 1.96 -42.41 -3.89
N ILE A 6 1.80 -41.16 -4.33
CA ILE A 6 2.34 -40.69 -5.60
C ILE A 6 3.50 -39.75 -5.28
N THR A 7 4.71 -40.25 -5.48
CA THR A 7 5.97 -39.52 -5.43
C THR A 7 6.30 -39.13 -6.86
N THR A 8 6.24 -37.84 -7.21
CA THR A 8 6.61 -37.37 -8.56
C THR A 8 7.91 -36.61 -8.50
N VAL A 9 8.78 -37.02 -9.42
CA VAL A 9 10.23 -36.81 -9.51
C VAL A 9 10.57 -35.40 -10.02
N ILE A 10 11.61 -34.84 -9.41
CA ILE A 10 12.28 -33.60 -9.78
C ILE A 10 13.15 -33.84 -11.03
N THR A 11 12.97 -33.03 -12.08
CA THR A 11 13.92 -32.90 -13.19
C THR A 11 14.49 -31.48 -13.22
N LEU A 12 15.74 -31.36 -12.78
CA LEU A 12 16.61 -30.20 -12.97
C LEU A 12 17.18 -30.25 -14.39
N LEU A 13 16.93 -29.21 -15.20
CA LEU A 13 17.66 -28.97 -16.45
C LEU A 13 18.65 -27.83 -16.21
N LEU A 14 19.94 -28.19 -16.09
CA LEU A 14 21.05 -27.24 -16.12
C LEU A 14 21.51 -27.09 -17.57
N PHE A 15 21.23 -25.95 -18.19
CA PHE A 15 21.86 -25.55 -19.45
C PHE A 15 23.21 -24.89 -19.14
N SER A 16 24.29 -25.58 -19.54
CA SER A 16 25.65 -25.07 -19.57
C SER A 16 25.94 -24.57 -20.99
N CYS A 17 26.16 -23.26 -21.15
CA CYS A 17 26.80 -22.70 -22.34
C CYS A 17 28.20 -22.24 -21.96
N LYS A 18 29.19 -23.02 -22.39
CA LYS A 18 30.62 -22.74 -22.29
C LYS A 18 31.09 -22.27 -23.66
N GLY A 19 31.39 -20.99 -23.80
CA GLY A 19 32.06 -20.41 -24.97
C GLY A 19 33.42 -19.86 -24.55
N ASN A 20 34.49 -20.48 -25.04
CA ASN A 20 35.88 -20.07 -24.81
C ASN A 20 36.42 -19.53 -26.15
N GLY A 21 37.08 -18.37 -26.16
CA GLY A 21 37.66 -17.82 -27.39
C GLY A 21 38.42 -16.49 -27.27
N GLN A 22 39.59 -16.56 -26.61
CA GLN A 22 40.83 -15.78 -26.81
C GLN A 22 40.89 -14.24 -26.65
N ASP A 23 41.68 -13.84 -25.65
CA ASP A 23 42.47 -12.60 -25.59
C ASP A 23 43.67 -12.61 -26.57
N PRO A 24 44.20 -11.42 -26.91
CA PRO A 24 45.49 -11.08 -26.29
C PRO A 24 45.62 -9.61 -25.83
N ASN A 25 46.04 -9.47 -24.57
CA ASN A 25 46.97 -8.50 -23.97
C ASN A 25 47.18 -7.12 -24.63
N ASN A 26 46.91 -6.08 -23.84
CA ASN A 26 47.86 -4.98 -23.65
C ASN A 26 47.83 -4.50 -22.19
N ASP A 27 48.95 -4.71 -21.51
CA ASP A 27 49.28 -4.15 -20.19
C ASP A 27 49.52 -2.64 -20.29
N ALA A 28 48.89 -1.85 -19.42
CA ALA A 28 49.50 -0.67 -18.81
C ALA A 28 48.78 -0.29 -17.50
N LYS A 29 49.61 -0.12 -16.47
CA LYS A 29 49.32 0.05 -15.04
C LYS A 29 48.76 1.43 -14.64
N ASN A 30 48.18 1.44 -13.43
CA ASN A 30 47.84 2.54 -12.53
C ASN A 30 46.55 3.29 -12.96
N ASP A 31 45.57 3.58 -12.09
CA ASP A 31 45.67 4.06 -10.72
C ASP A 31 44.33 3.84 -9.99
N VAL A 32 44.39 3.86 -8.67
CA VAL A 32 43.30 3.74 -7.72
C VAL A 32 42.24 4.82 -7.97
N SER A 33 41.00 4.39 -8.21
CA SER A 33 39.81 5.12 -7.78
C SER A 33 38.65 4.16 -7.62
N ASN A 34 38.11 4.13 -6.40
CA ASN A 34 36.84 3.52 -6.05
C ASN A 34 35.75 4.05 -6.98
N VAL A 35 35.43 3.30 -8.03
CA VAL A 35 34.16 3.43 -8.74
C VAL A 35 33.27 2.34 -8.20
N VAL A 36 32.64 2.64 -7.06
CA VAL A 36 31.39 1.98 -6.70
C VAL A 36 30.46 2.24 -7.88
N SER A 37 30.19 1.19 -8.65
CA SER A 37 29.09 1.17 -9.59
C SER A 37 27.79 1.31 -8.81
N THR A 38 27.45 2.54 -8.44
CA THR A 38 26.05 2.94 -8.31
C THR A 38 25.50 2.84 -9.73
N ALA A 39 24.96 1.66 -10.06
CA ALA A 39 24.00 1.55 -11.12
C ALA A 39 22.92 2.59 -10.80
N SER A 40 22.96 3.71 -11.52
CA SER A 40 21.88 4.64 -11.62
C SER A 40 20.70 3.85 -12.15
N ILE A 41 19.82 3.41 -11.25
CA ILE A 41 18.53 2.86 -11.62
C ILE A 41 17.85 4.00 -12.38
N SER A 42 17.77 3.82 -13.69
CA SER A 42 16.97 4.61 -14.62
C SER A 42 15.61 4.83 -13.96
N HIS A 43 15.29 6.07 -13.61
CA HIS A 43 14.03 6.48 -12.95
C HIS A 43 12.77 6.28 -13.82
N ASN A 44 12.88 5.57 -14.95
CA ASN A 44 11.84 5.49 -15.96
C ASN A 44 11.25 4.08 -16.16
N GLU A 45 11.56 3.09 -15.31
CA GLU A 45 11.17 1.69 -15.59
C GLU A 45 10.21 1.04 -14.57
N LEU A 46 9.76 1.76 -13.54
CA LEU A 46 8.75 1.26 -12.59
C LEU A 46 7.57 2.23 -12.45
N MET A 47 7.04 2.73 -13.57
CA MET A 47 5.68 3.30 -13.52
C MET A 47 4.71 2.16 -13.27
N PHE A 48 4.06 2.18 -12.11
CA PHE A 48 3.00 1.26 -11.78
C PHE A 48 1.86 1.40 -12.80
N ASN A 49 1.59 0.34 -13.55
CA ASN A 49 0.53 0.27 -14.56
C ASN A 49 -0.59 -0.72 -14.16
N GLY A 50 -0.75 -0.95 -12.85
CA GLY A 50 -1.74 -1.87 -12.30
C GLY A 50 -3.06 -1.19 -11.94
N ASP A 51 -4.05 -1.99 -11.58
CA ASP A 51 -5.35 -1.52 -11.07
C ASP A 51 -5.29 -1.35 -9.53
N TYR A 52 -6.30 -0.72 -8.94
CA TYR A 52 -6.53 -0.61 -7.51
C TYR A 52 -6.37 -1.95 -6.77
N GLU A 53 -6.78 -3.05 -7.41
CA GLU A 53 -6.66 -4.40 -6.86
C GLU A 53 -5.21 -4.87 -6.74
N ASP A 54 -4.32 -4.36 -7.59
CA ASP A 54 -2.89 -4.66 -7.52
C ASP A 54 -2.26 -3.93 -6.33
N LEU A 55 -2.73 -2.72 -6.01
CA LEU A 55 -2.28 -1.95 -4.84
C LEU A 55 -2.88 -2.46 -3.53
N LEU A 56 -4.17 -2.77 -3.47
CA LEU A 56 -4.83 -3.23 -2.23
C LEU A 56 -5.52 -4.59 -2.44
N THR A 57 -4.79 -5.66 -2.19
CA THR A 57 -5.36 -7.01 -2.19
C THR A 57 -6.09 -7.31 -0.88
N LEU A 58 -7.01 -8.28 -0.93
CA LEU A 58 -7.73 -8.78 0.25
C LEU A 58 -6.75 -9.37 1.28
N GLU A 59 -5.72 -10.08 0.84
CA GLU A 59 -4.71 -10.69 1.71
C GLU A 59 -3.95 -9.63 2.51
N MET A 60 -3.61 -8.50 1.89
CA MET A 60 -2.97 -7.40 2.60
C MET A 60 -3.91 -6.74 3.61
N ALA A 61 -5.16 -6.50 3.22
CA ALA A 61 -6.18 -5.94 4.12
C ALA A 61 -6.41 -6.87 5.33
N SER A 62 -6.50 -8.18 5.12
CA SER A 62 -6.59 -9.19 6.18
C SER A 62 -5.32 -9.26 7.03
N ARG A 63 -4.12 -9.17 6.44
CA ARG A 63 -2.84 -9.17 7.18
C ARG A 63 -2.73 -7.98 8.13
N ILE A 64 -3.14 -6.79 7.70
CA ILE A 64 -3.09 -5.58 8.54
C ILE A 64 -4.09 -5.64 9.70
N THR A 65 -5.29 -6.13 9.42
CA THR A 65 -6.40 -6.14 10.39
C THR A 65 -6.39 -7.36 11.31
N GLY A 66 -5.82 -8.48 10.86
CA GLY A 66 -5.97 -9.78 11.49
C GLY A 66 -7.32 -10.45 11.23
N PHE A 67 -8.15 -9.89 10.34
CA PHE A 67 -9.49 -10.40 10.06
C PHE A 67 -9.49 -11.49 8.98
N GLU A 68 -10.43 -12.41 9.11
CA GLU A 68 -10.57 -13.54 8.20
C GLU A 68 -10.95 -13.06 6.77
N PRO A 69 -10.16 -13.39 5.73
CA PRO A 69 -10.43 -12.97 4.37
C PRO A 69 -11.82 -13.40 3.85
N SER A 70 -12.25 -14.60 4.21
CA SER A 70 -13.53 -15.20 3.76
C SER A 70 -14.77 -14.43 4.22
N LYS A 71 -14.64 -13.62 5.28
CA LYS A 71 -15.71 -12.79 5.84
C LYS A 71 -15.76 -11.38 5.26
N ALA A 72 -14.79 -11.02 4.40
CA ALA A 72 -14.71 -9.69 3.84
C ALA A 72 -15.77 -9.48 2.75
N ARG A 73 -16.42 -8.32 2.78
CA ARG A 73 -17.26 -7.82 1.68
C ARG A 73 -16.47 -6.79 0.88
N LYS A 74 -16.10 -7.15 -0.35
CA LYS A 74 -15.42 -6.26 -1.31
C LYS A 74 -16.44 -5.34 -1.98
N THR A 75 -16.11 -4.06 -2.10
CA THR A 75 -16.84 -3.10 -2.94
C THR A 75 -15.85 -2.25 -3.72
N HIS A 76 -16.01 -2.18 -5.04
CA HIS A 76 -15.24 -1.30 -5.93
C HIS A 76 -16.23 -0.34 -6.58
N ILE A 77 -16.11 0.94 -6.25
CA ILE A 77 -17.05 1.98 -6.67
C ILE A 77 -16.30 2.95 -7.57
N LEU A 78 -16.70 3.02 -8.84
CA LEU A 78 -16.33 4.10 -9.76
C LEU A 78 -17.28 5.28 -9.52
N LYS A 79 -16.79 6.37 -8.93
CA LYS A 79 -17.63 7.53 -8.60
C LYS A 79 -17.50 8.65 -9.65
N GLY A 80 -17.79 8.34 -10.91
CA GLY A 80 -17.74 9.32 -12.00
C GLY A 80 -16.38 10.04 -12.05
N MET A 81 -16.38 11.39 -12.06
CA MET A 81 -15.15 12.20 -12.02
C MET A 81 -14.41 12.20 -10.67
N ILE A 82 -14.99 11.59 -9.62
CA ILE A 82 -14.52 11.68 -8.22
C ILE A 82 -13.60 10.48 -7.86
N GLY A 83 -13.06 9.81 -8.89
CA GLY A 83 -12.12 8.70 -8.74
C GLY A 83 -12.76 7.38 -8.30
N GLU A 84 -11.94 6.33 -8.37
CA GLU A 84 -12.31 4.99 -7.92
C GLU A 84 -11.99 4.77 -6.44
N ILE A 85 -12.79 3.92 -5.82
CA ILE A 85 -12.66 3.52 -4.42
C ILE A 85 -12.76 2.00 -4.32
N LEU A 86 -11.71 1.36 -3.80
CA LEU A 86 -11.73 -0.06 -3.44
C LEU A 86 -11.79 -0.20 -1.92
N ARG A 87 -12.74 -1.01 -1.44
CA ARG A 87 -12.96 -1.27 -0.01
C ARG A 87 -13.12 -2.75 0.29
N TYR A 88 -12.61 -3.14 1.44
CA TYR A 88 -12.94 -4.39 2.11
C TYR A 88 -13.59 -4.08 3.46
N ASN A 89 -14.72 -4.73 3.73
CA ASN A 89 -15.54 -4.50 4.90
C ASN A 89 -15.74 -5.79 5.71
N TRP A 90 -15.77 -5.69 7.03
CA TRP A 90 -16.10 -6.79 7.93
C TRP A 90 -17.16 -6.38 8.95
N GLU A 91 -18.08 -7.28 9.25
CA GLU A 91 -19.09 -7.10 10.31
C GLU A 91 -18.65 -7.89 11.56
N ASN A 92 -17.68 -7.35 12.32
CA ASN A 92 -17.11 -8.04 13.49
C ASN A 92 -17.83 -7.72 14.82
N GLY A 93 -19.05 -7.17 14.75
CA GLY A 93 -19.84 -6.83 15.94
C GLY A 93 -19.32 -5.63 16.73
N ARG A 94 -18.48 -4.77 16.12
CA ARG A 94 -18.05 -3.52 16.76
C ARG A 94 -19.24 -2.58 16.89
N GLU A 95 -19.35 -1.94 18.05
CA GLU A 95 -20.41 -0.99 18.36
C GLU A 95 -19.83 0.35 18.82
N LYS A 96 -20.57 1.44 18.58
CA LYS A 96 -20.23 2.78 19.09
C LYS A 96 -21.45 3.41 19.74
N ASN A 97 -21.22 4.07 20.87
CA ASN A 97 -22.25 4.88 21.51
C ASN A 97 -22.40 6.19 20.74
N LYS A 98 -23.61 6.49 20.30
CA LYS A 98 -23.97 7.79 19.73
C LYS A 98 -24.42 8.69 20.88
N GLU A 99 -23.55 9.63 21.25
CA GLU A 99 -23.92 10.71 22.15
C GLU A 99 -24.95 11.61 21.46
N THR A 100 -26.13 11.75 22.08
CA THR A 100 -27.17 12.66 21.62
C THR A 100 -26.96 14.01 22.31
N ILE A 101 -26.85 15.07 21.52
CA ILE A 101 -26.69 16.45 22.01
C ILE A 101 -27.98 16.93 22.71
N THR A 102 -29.11 16.25 22.48
CA THR A 102 -30.40 16.58 23.08
C THR A 102 -30.51 16.08 24.52
N PRO A 103 -30.69 16.98 25.52
CA PRO A 103 -30.89 16.60 26.91
C PRO A 103 -32.12 15.68 27.07
N GLY A 104 -31.95 14.54 27.75
CA GLY A 104 -33.03 13.57 28.03
C GLY A 104 -33.21 12.45 26.99
N MET A 105 -32.46 12.50 25.88
CA MET A 105 -32.47 11.41 24.90
C MET A 105 -31.50 10.31 25.33
N LYS A 106 -31.95 9.04 25.29
CA LYS A 106 -31.09 7.90 25.67
C LYS A 106 -29.98 7.71 24.65
N THR A 107 -28.76 7.46 25.14
CA THR A 107 -27.64 6.98 24.32
C THR A 107 -28.09 5.76 23.52
N THR A 108 -27.82 5.77 22.22
CA THR A 108 -28.09 4.63 21.35
C THR A 108 -26.78 4.01 20.90
N THR A 109 -26.78 2.69 20.84
CA THR A 109 -25.63 1.92 20.36
C THR A 109 -25.82 1.61 18.88
N ILE A 110 -24.83 1.92 18.06
CA ILE A 110 -24.85 1.66 16.61
C ILE A 110 -23.78 0.63 16.25
N SER A 111 -24.15 -0.35 15.42
CA SER A 111 -23.19 -1.26 14.81
C SER A 111 -22.29 -0.49 13.85
N CYS A 112 -20.99 -0.78 13.90
CA CYS A 112 -19.97 -0.21 13.06
C CYS A 112 -19.33 -1.32 12.23
N THR A 113 -19.27 -1.09 10.92
CA THR A 113 -18.52 -1.96 10.01
C THR A 113 -17.04 -1.61 10.07
N ASP A 114 -16.19 -2.63 10.09
CA ASP A 114 -14.75 -2.47 9.98
C ASP A 114 -14.34 -2.31 8.52
N LEU A 115 -13.38 -1.44 8.26
CA LEU A 115 -13.06 -0.98 6.91
C LEU A 115 -11.55 -0.93 6.67
N VAL A 116 -11.17 -1.41 5.49
CA VAL A 116 -9.90 -1.08 4.84
C VAL A 116 -10.22 -0.56 3.44
N GLN A 117 -9.66 0.58 3.06
CA GLN A 117 -9.87 1.14 1.73
C GLN A 117 -8.66 1.85 1.15
N ILE A 118 -8.63 1.89 -0.18
CA ILE A 118 -7.80 2.77 -0.99
C ILE A 118 -8.71 3.56 -1.94
N LYS A 119 -8.38 4.83 -2.17
CA LYS A 119 -9.10 5.73 -3.10
C LYS A 119 -8.12 6.70 -3.76
N TRP A 120 -8.58 7.37 -4.81
CA TRP A 120 -7.82 8.42 -5.51
C TRP A 120 -6.41 7.97 -5.92
N VAL A 121 -6.31 6.81 -6.57
CA VAL A 121 -5.04 6.36 -7.13
C VAL A 121 -4.81 7.12 -8.42
N ASP A 122 -3.74 7.89 -8.46
CA ASP A 122 -3.22 8.54 -9.66
C ASP A 122 -1.83 7.96 -9.94
N THR A 123 -1.72 7.23 -11.05
CA THR A 123 -0.51 6.52 -11.46
C THR A 123 0.46 7.36 -12.28
N GLU A 124 0.09 8.60 -12.57
CA GLU A 124 0.88 9.55 -13.35
C GLU A 124 1.14 10.86 -12.57
N ALA A 125 0.95 10.81 -11.23
CA ALA A 125 1.18 11.96 -10.38
C ALA A 125 2.67 12.32 -10.35
N ASP A 126 2.96 13.62 -10.31
CA ASP A 126 4.25 14.13 -9.86
C ASP A 126 4.13 14.73 -8.45
N MET A 127 5.27 15.01 -7.83
CA MET A 127 5.32 15.56 -6.47
C MET A 127 4.62 16.93 -6.38
N GLU A 128 4.67 17.74 -7.42
CA GLU A 128 4.06 19.07 -7.44
C GLU A 128 2.53 18.95 -7.41
N SER A 129 1.97 18.15 -8.31
CA SER A 129 0.54 17.84 -8.40
C SER A 129 0.02 17.17 -7.12
N PHE A 130 0.82 16.30 -6.50
CA PHE A 130 0.48 15.74 -5.19
C PHE A 130 0.39 16.79 -4.10
N LEU A 131 1.35 17.71 -4.02
CA LEU A 131 1.35 18.77 -3.01
C LEU A 131 0.23 19.80 -3.25
N ASP A 132 -0.08 20.10 -4.51
CA ASP A 132 -1.23 20.92 -4.90
C ASP A 132 -2.57 20.25 -4.54
N PHE A 133 -2.66 18.92 -4.66
CA PHE A 133 -3.84 18.18 -4.24
C PHE A 133 -4.02 18.13 -2.70
N VAL A 134 -2.91 17.98 -1.97
CA VAL A 134 -2.92 17.83 -0.50
C VAL A 134 -3.03 19.17 0.22
N GLU A 135 -2.51 20.25 -0.36
CA GLU A 135 -2.47 21.61 0.20
C GLU A 135 -1.99 21.63 1.68
N PRO A 136 -0.79 21.09 1.98
CA PRO A 136 -0.36 20.87 3.37
C PRO A 136 -0.26 22.14 4.22
N ASP A 137 -0.02 23.29 3.59
CA ASP A 137 0.10 24.57 4.26
C ASP A 137 -1.27 25.22 4.56
N GLU A 138 -2.34 24.78 3.90
CA GLU A 138 -3.70 25.28 4.09
C GLU A 138 -4.51 24.46 5.12
N HIS A 139 -3.98 23.31 5.55
CA HIS A 139 -4.69 22.36 6.41
C HIS A 139 -3.90 22.00 7.67
N GLN A 140 -4.23 22.68 8.79
CA GLN A 140 -3.57 22.48 10.09
C GLN A 140 -3.77 21.07 10.66
N GLU A 141 -4.77 20.31 10.21
CA GLU A 141 -4.98 18.93 10.65
C GLU A 141 -4.02 17.91 10.01
N LEU A 142 -3.24 18.34 9.01
CA LEU A 142 -2.28 17.52 8.30
C LEU A 142 -0.97 17.43 9.07
N SER A 143 -0.42 16.22 9.15
CA SER A 143 0.87 15.95 9.76
C SER A 143 1.73 15.12 8.82
N LYS A 144 2.89 15.66 8.43
CA LYS A 144 3.83 14.98 7.54
C LYS A 144 4.43 13.74 8.23
N LEU A 145 4.45 12.62 7.53
CA LEU A 145 5.09 11.38 7.95
C LEU A 145 6.34 11.15 7.10
N LYS A 146 7.49 10.89 7.75
CA LYS A 146 8.79 10.71 7.07
C LYS A 146 9.08 9.28 6.65
N GLU A 147 8.25 8.32 7.04
CA GLU A 147 8.54 6.89 6.92
C GLU A 147 7.64 6.16 5.92
N VAL A 148 6.87 6.89 5.11
CA VAL A 148 5.89 6.31 4.17
C VAL A 148 6.06 7.00 2.82
N GLY A 149 6.52 6.25 1.82
CA GLY A 149 6.77 6.78 0.48
C GLY A 149 7.80 7.91 0.47
N GLU A 150 7.77 8.71 -0.59
CA GLU A 150 8.57 9.93 -0.72
C GLU A 150 7.93 11.10 0.04
N SER A 151 6.60 11.14 0.08
CA SER A 151 5.84 12.14 0.83
C SER A 151 4.51 11.56 1.30
N ALA A 152 4.16 11.78 2.56
CA ALA A 152 2.88 11.33 3.12
C ALA A 152 2.35 12.27 4.19
N TYR A 153 1.04 12.46 4.21
CA TYR A 153 0.35 13.38 5.12
C TYR A 153 -0.84 12.69 5.78
N TRP A 154 -0.82 12.64 7.11
CA TRP A 154 -1.93 12.13 7.91
C TRP A 154 -2.94 13.24 8.16
N ASN A 155 -4.17 13.04 7.73
CA ASN A 155 -5.29 13.93 8.01
C ASN A 155 -6.08 13.44 9.24
N SER A 156 -5.91 14.12 10.37
CA SER A 156 -6.55 13.74 11.64
C SER A 156 -8.06 13.97 11.67
N LYS A 157 -8.59 14.88 10.85
CA LYS A 157 -10.03 15.17 10.76
C LYS A 157 -10.78 14.10 9.97
N LYS A 158 -10.18 13.63 8.88
CA LYS A 158 -10.74 12.64 7.95
C LYS A 158 -10.30 11.19 8.25
N ASN A 159 -9.30 10.99 9.12
CA ASN A 159 -8.74 9.69 9.52
C ASN A 159 -8.26 8.83 8.34
N HIS A 160 -7.41 9.41 7.48
CA HIS A 160 -6.82 8.76 6.31
C HIS A 160 -5.42 9.32 6.07
N LEU A 161 -4.65 8.61 5.28
CA LEU A 161 -3.30 8.99 4.87
C LEU A 161 -3.27 9.22 3.36
N GLU A 162 -2.76 10.37 2.96
CA GLU A 162 -2.40 10.70 1.58
C GLU A 162 -0.91 10.39 1.38
N VAL A 163 -0.59 9.67 0.31
CA VAL A 163 0.75 9.11 0.06
C VAL A 163 1.14 9.36 -1.38
N TYR A 164 2.41 9.71 -1.58
CA TYR A 164 3.07 9.78 -2.87
C TYR A 164 4.36 8.95 -2.85
N SER A 165 4.53 8.08 -3.84
CA SER A 165 5.70 7.20 -3.99
C SER A 165 5.83 6.72 -5.43
N ASN A 166 7.03 6.81 -6.02
CA ASN A 166 7.35 6.27 -7.35
C ASN A 166 6.36 6.71 -8.46
N GLY A 167 5.96 7.99 -8.45
CA GLY A 167 5.01 8.56 -9.43
C GLY A 167 3.55 8.15 -9.21
N VAL A 168 3.24 7.46 -8.10
CA VAL A 168 1.87 7.10 -7.72
C VAL A 168 1.45 7.91 -6.52
N SER A 169 0.32 8.60 -6.63
CA SER A 169 -0.38 9.18 -5.48
C SER A 169 -1.61 8.36 -5.13
N PHE A 170 -1.88 8.17 -3.83
CA PHE A 170 -3.08 7.46 -3.39
C PHE A 170 -3.47 7.82 -1.97
N THR A 171 -4.71 7.50 -1.61
CA THR A 171 -5.23 7.68 -0.26
C THR A 171 -5.62 6.34 0.37
N VAL A 172 -5.19 6.07 1.60
CA VAL A 172 -5.57 4.87 2.36
C VAL A 172 -6.22 5.18 3.70
N GLN A 173 -7.10 4.28 4.14
CA GLN A 173 -7.75 4.34 5.45
C GLN A 173 -8.00 2.93 6.00
N VAL A 174 -7.70 2.76 7.28
CA VAL A 174 -8.08 1.59 8.08
C VAL A 174 -8.91 2.07 9.28
N ALA A 175 -10.11 1.52 9.44
CA ALA A 175 -11.02 1.82 10.53
C ALA A 175 -11.58 0.52 11.11
N ILE A 176 -10.89 -0.04 12.11
CA ILE A 176 -11.19 -1.35 12.70
C ILE A 176 -11.44 -1.30 14.21
N SER A 177 -11.32 -0.12 14.81
CA SER A 177 -11.51 0.11 16.23
C SER A 177 -12.16 1.47 16.49
N ASN A 178 -12.67 1.65 17.71
CA ASN A 178 -13.09 2.96 18.22
C ASN A 178 -11.89 3.80 18.71
N ASP A 179 -10.71 3.19 18.86
CA ASP A 179 -9.46 3.89 19.11
C ASP A 179 -8.87 4.43 17.80
N GLY A 180 -8.88 5.76 17.66
CA GLY A 180 -8.31 6.45 16.51
C GLY A 180 -6.80 6.25 16.37
N SER A 181 -6.08 6.01 17.48
CA SER A 181 -4.63 5.80 17.47
C SER A 181 -4.28 4.47 16.81
N LEU A 182 -5.00 3.40 17.17
CA LEU A 182 -4.87 2.10 16.53
C LEU A 182 -5.23 2.17 15.04
N ASN A 183 -6.30 2.88 14.67
CA ASN A 183 -6.68 3.06 13.26
C ASN A 183 -5.60 3.81 12.46
N LYS A 184 -5.00 4.86 13.05
CA LYS A 184 -3.87 5.58 12.45
C LYS A 184 -2.66 4.67 12.27
N GLU A 185 -2.26 3.93 13.31
CA GLU A 185 -1.16 2.97 13.26
C GLU A 185 -1.35 1.97 12.12
N LYS A 186 -2.55 1.36 12.04
CA LYS A 186 -2.88 0.38 10.99
C LYS A 186 -2.93 0.99 9.60
N THR A 187 -3.38 2.23 9.48
CA THR A 187 -3.37 2.96 8.19
C THR A 187 -1.94 3.21 7.72
N ILE A 188 -1.05 3.64 8.62
CA ILE A 188 0.38 3.83 8.30
C ILE A 188 1.03 2.49 7.93
N ALA A 189 0.76 1.43 8.69
CA ALA A 189 1.29 0.10 8.40
C ALA A 189 0.84 -0.42 7.03
N LEU A 190 -0.43 -0.22 6.66
CA LEU A 190 -0.93 -0.58 5.32
C LEU A 190 -0.24 0.24 4.22
N ALA A 191 -0.06 1.54 4.42
CA ALA A 191 0.61 2.38 3.43
C ALA A 191 2.07 1.94 3.19
N LYS A 192 2.82 1.66 4.26
CA LYS A 192 4.18 1.12 4.17
C LYS A 192 4.20 -0.19 3.38
N LEU A 193 3.20 -1.04 3.61
CA LEU A 193 3.08 -2.33 2.95
C LEU A 193 2.86 -2.20 1.44
N ILE A 194 1.95 -1.30 1.03
CA ILE A 194 1.70 -0.98 -0.38
C ILE A 194 2.99 -0.46 -1.02
N VAL A 195 3.62 0.55 -0.41
CA VAL A 195 4.86 1.15 -0.92
C VAL A 195 6.00 0.13 -1.04
N THR A 196 6.10 -0.84 -0.12
CA THR A 196 7.22 -1.79 -0.12
C THR A 196 6.99 -2.99 -1.04
N GLU A 197 5.75 -3.45 -1.17
CA GLU A 197 5.44 -4.69 -1.89
C GLU A 197 4.87 -4.47 -3.30
N LYS A 198 4.38 -3.25 -3.60
CA LYS A 198 3.64 -2.95 -4.83
C LYS A 198 4.25 -1.84 -5.69
N LEU A 199 5.06 -0.97 -5.10
CA LEU A 199 5.70 0.18 -5.75
C LEU A 199 7.22 0.06 -5.66
#